data_AF-A0A6N8NLK5-F1
#
_entry.id   AF-A0A6N8NLK5-F1
#
_cell.length_a   1.000
_cell.length_b   1.000
_cell.length_c   1.000
_cell.angle_alpha   90.00
_cell.angle_beta   90.00
_cell.angle_gamma   90.00
#
_symmetry.space_group_name_H-M   'P 1'
#
loop_
_entity.id
_entity.type
_entity.pdbx_description
1 polymer ?
#
loop_
_entity_poly.entity_id
_entity_poly.type
_entity_poly.pdbx_seq_one_letter_code
_entity_poly.pdbx_strand_id
1 'polypeptide(L)'
;MQIIFGEKCVSLLRLFFAAVLMLWCAQTAAYSGQCHTTQGNPYIGVNFGVKTLEEEANTAGVVKDKFYQWNESNDYYVSCDCDKDNVRSGRWAFAADSPLVYLGDNWYKINDYLAAKVLLQVKGSSPTAVPFENVGTG
;
A
#
# COMPACT_ATOMS: atom_id res chain seq x y z
N MET A 1 62.73 -7.32 -26.07
CA MET A 1 61.33 -7.17 -26.51
C MET A 1 60.51 -8.33 -25.94
N GLN A 2 60.05 -8.32 -24.68
CA GLN A 2 59.08 -9.29 -24.12
C GLN A 2 58.53 -8.87 -22.73
N ILE A 3 58.20 -7.58 -22.51
CA ILE A 3 57.54 -7.13 -21.26
C ILE A 3 56.14 -6.57 -21.53
N ILE A 4 55.89 -6.07 -22.74
CA ILE A 4 54.62 -5.43 -23.16
C ILE A 4 53.46 -6.43 -23.28
N PHE A 5 53.74 -7.73 -23.43
CA PHE A 5 52.72 -8.77 -23.59
C PHE A 5 52.07 -9.16 -22.25
N GLY A 6 52.80 -9.06 -21.13
CA GLY A 6 52.32 -9.45 -19.79
C GLY A 6 51.29 -8.48 -19.21
N GLU A 7 51.51 -7.17 -19.31
CA GLU A 7 50.57 -6.16 -18.80
C GLU A 7 49.23 -6.17 -19.55
N LYS A 8 49.25 -6.38 -20.87
CA LYS A 8 48.03 -6.51 -21.67
C LYS A 8 47.23 -7.75 -21.28
N CYS A 9 47.89 -8.89 -21.05
CA CYS A 9 47.24 -10.11 -20.55
C CYS A 9 46.65 -9.94 -19.15
N VAL A 10 47.35 -9.29 -18.22
CA VAL A 10 46.84 -9.05 -16.85
C VAL A 10 45.66 -8.07 -16.88
N SER A 11 45.71 -7.04 -17.73
CA SER A 11 44.61 -6.08 -17.92
C SER A 11 43.36 -6.76 -18.51
N LEU A 12 43.55 -7.59 -19.56
CA LEU A 12 42.48 -8.39 -20.15
C LEU A 12 41.85 -9.35 -19.13
N LEU A 13 42.66 -10.00 -18.28
CA LEU A 13 42.17 -10.89 -17.23
C LEU A 13 41.32 -10.13 -16.20
N ARG A 14 41.76 -8.95 -15.77
CA ARG A 14 41.00 -8.09 -14.83
C ARG A 14 39.67 -7.63 -15.43
N LEU A 15 39.67 -7.24 -16.71
CA LEU A 15 38.46 -6.88 -17.44
C LEU A 15 37.49 -8.06 -17.55
N PHE A 16 38.01 -9.27 -17.79
CA PHE A 16 37.20 -10.48 -17.85
C PHE A 16 36.57 -10.81 -16.49
N PHE A 17 37.35 -10.74 -15.41
CA PHE A 17 36.82 -10.96 -14.05
C PHE A 17 35.79 -9.90 -13.65
N ALA A 18 36.03 -8.63 -13.98
CA ALA A 18 35.07 -7.55 -13.72
C ALA A 18 33.77 -7.75 -14.52
N ALA A 19 33.86 -8.17 -15.79
CA ALA A 19 32.69 -8.47 -16.61
C ALA A 19 31.89 -9.65 -16.05
N VAL A 20 32.55 -10.73 -15.63
CA VAL A 20 31.90 -11.90 -15.01
C VAL A 20 31.23 -11.53 -13.68
N LEU A 21 31.86 -10.70 -12.85
CA LEU A 21 31.27 -10.18 -11.61
C LEU A 21 30.02 -9.31 -11.88
N MET A 22 30.09 -8.41 -12.87
CA MET A 22 28.93 -7.58 -13.24
C MET A 22 27.78 -8.40 -13.84
N LEU A 23 28.09 -9.46 -14.59
CA LEU A 23 27.09 -10.41 -15.10
C LEU A 23 26.45 -11.24 -13.98
N TRP A 24 27.18 -11.54 -12.90
CA TRP A 24 26.65 -12.27 -11.74
C TRP A 24 25.74 -11.39 -10.86
N CYS A 25 26.05 -10.10 -10.73
CA CYS A 25 25.20 -9.14 -10.02
C CYS A 25 23.85 -8.87 -10.71
N ALA A 26 23.70 -9.23 -12.00
CA ALA A 26 22.46 -8.98 -12.75
C ALA A 26 21.30 -9.94 -12.39
N GLN A 27 21.52 -10.95 -11.54
CA GLN A 27 20.52 -11.99 -11.25
C GLN A 27 19.72 -11.78 -9.95
N THR A 28 19.98 -10.72 -9.17
CA THR A 28 19.16 -10.42 -8.00
C THR A 28 17.94 -9.58 -8.40
N ALA A 29 16.92 -10.24 -8.96
CA ALA A 29 15.59 -9.65 -9.03
C ALA A 29 15.01 -9.64 -7.61
N ALA A 30 14.93 -8.46 -6.99
CA ALA A 30 14.31 -8.31 -5.68
C ALA A 30 12.79 -8.19 -5.85
N TYR A 31 12.04 -9.04 -5.14
CA TYR A 31 10.59 -8.94 -5.05
C TYR A 31 10.19 -7.68 -4.29
N SER A 32 9.22 -6.93 -4.82
CA SER A 32 8.72 -5.71 -4.18
C SER A 32 7.74 -5.98 -3.04
N GLY A 33 7.12 -7.16 -3.00
CA GLY A 33 6.05 -7.48 -2.04
C GLY A 33 4.75 -6.73 -2.29
N GLN A 34 4.66 -5.95 -3.38
CA GLN A 34 3.49 -5.16 -3.71
C GLN A 34 2.40 -6.03 -4.32
N CYS A 35 1.16 -5.77 -3.91
CA CYS A 35 -0.03 -6.46 -4.39
C CYS A 35 -0.86 -5.55 -5.28
N HIS A 36 -1.47 -6.13 -6.31
CA HIS A 36 -2.43 -5.47 -7.18
C HIS A 36 -3.63 -6.37 -7.44
N THR A 37 -4.77 -5.78 -7.69
CA THR A 37 -6.00 -6.49 -8.04
C THR A 37 -5.92 -7.01 -9.48
N THR A 38 -6.35 -8.25 -9.72
CA THR A 38 -6.21 -8.89 -11.05
C THR A 38 -7.20 -8.38 -12.10
N GLN A 39 -8.32 -7.78 -11.67
CA GLN A 39 -9.41 -7.32 -12.55
C GLN A 39 -9.57 -5.78 -12.53
N GLY A 40 -8.50 -5.05 -12.23
CA GLY A 40 -8.56 -3.60 -12.01
C GLY A 40 -9.04 -3.22 -10.60
N ASN A 41 -9.04 -1.93 -10.28
CA ASN A 41 -9.34 -1.44 -8.94
C ASN A 41 -10.85 -1.59 -8.65
N PRO A 42 -11.24 -2.37 -7.63
CA PRO A 42 -12.64 -2.51 -7.29
C PRO A 42 -13.19 -1.18 -6.76
N TYR A 43 -14.38 -0.83 -7.22
CA TYR A 43 -15.12 0.32 -6.72
C TYR A 43 -16.19 -0.15 -5.73
N ILE A 44 -16.13 0.39 -4.51
CA ILE A 44 -17.11 0.13 -3.46
C ILE A 44 -17.97 1.38 -3.31
N GLY A 45 -19.13 1.38 -3.98
CA GLY A 45 -20.09 2.48 -3.96
C GLY A 45 -21.13 2.30 -2.86
N VAL A 46 -20.90 2.88 -1.69
CA VAL A 46 -21.83 2.80 -0.55
C VAL A 46 -22.68 4.06 -0.49
N ASN A 47 -24.00 3.88 -0.43
CA ASN A 47 -24.93 4.97 -0.13
C ASN A 47 -25.15 5.06 1.39
N PHE A 48 -24.59 6.12 1.99
CA PHE A 48 -24.69 6.39 3.43
C PHE A 48 -26.07 6.94 3.86
N GLY A 49 -26.97 7.14 2.89
CA GLY A 49 -28.30 7.70 3.10
C GLY A 49 -28.28 9.19 3.44
N VAL A 50 -29.43 9.68 3.88
CA VAL A 50 -29.60 11.04 4.41
C VAL A 50 -29.91 10.93 5.90
N LYS A 51 -29.17 11.67 6.73
CA LYS A 51 -29.54 11.88 8.13
C LYS A 51 -29.75 13.37 8.37
N THR A 52 -30.93 13.71 8.86
CA THR A 52 -31.26 15.06 9.30
C THR A 52 -30.67 15.29 10.68
N LEU A 53 -30.10 16.47 10.89
CA LEU A 53 -29.66 16.94 12.20
C LEU A 53 -30.75 17.83 12.79
N GLU A 54 -30.99 17.70 14.09
CA GLU A 54 -31.76 18.70 14.84
C GLU A 54 -31.02 20.05 14.83
N GLU A 55 -31.76 21.14 14.93
CA GLU A 55 -31.22 22.50 14.79
C GLU A 55 -30.12 22.79 15.81
N GLU A 56 -30.28 22.30 17.05
CA GLU A 56 -29.30 22.49 18.13
C GLU A 56 -28.00 21.71 17.87
N ALA A 57 -28.08 20.63 17.10
CA ALA A 57 -26.94 19.83 16.68
C ALA A 57 -26.27 20.34 15.39
N ASN A 58 -26.86 21.33 14.71
CA ASN A 58 -26.30 21.96 13.52
C ASN A 58 -25.38 23.13 13.90
N THR A 59 -24.37 22.82 14.73
CA THR A 59 -23.36 23.79 15.15
C THR A 59 -21.96 23.28 14.79
N ALA A 60 -21.04 24.21 14.56
CA ALA A 60 -19.68 23.87 14.17
C ALA A 60 -18.99 23.05 15.27
N GLY A 61 -18.25 22.00 14.87
CA GLY A 61 -17.52 21.13 15.78
C GLY A 61 -18.34 19.97 16.37
N VAL A 62 -19.62 19.85 16.03
CA VAL A 62 -20.43 18.68 16.41
C VAL A 62 -19.95 17.44 15.64
N VAL A 63 -19.46 16.44 16.37
CA VAL A 63 -19.02 15.15 15.83
C VAL A 63 -20.13 14.12 16.00
N LYS A 64 -20.40 13.37 14.93
CA LYS A 64 -21.30 12.21 14.96
C LYS A 64 -20.49 10.93 14.78
N ASP A 65 -20.09 10.33 15.89
CA ASP A 65 -19.36 9.07 15.89
C ASP A 65 -20.18 7.94 15.31
N LYS A 66 -19.50 7.05 14.55
CA LYS A 66 -20.11 5.87 13.92
C LYS A 66 -21.39 6.22 13.14
N PHE A 67 -21.35 7.35 12.42
CA PHE A 67 -22.47 7.85 11.62
C PHE A 67 -23.10 6.77 10.74
N TYR A 68 -22.24 5.93 10.13
CA TYR A 68 -22.63 4.83 9.29
C TYR A 68 -21.56 3.72 9.33
N GLN A 69 -21.99 2.48 9.15
CA GLN A 69 -21.13 1.30 8.98
C GLN A 69 -21.66 0.48 7.80
N TRP A 70 -20.77 0.09 6.89
CA TRP A 70 -21.08 -0.89 5.85
C TRP A 70 -20.34 -2.19 6.09
N ASN A 71 -20.87 -3.27 5.51
CA ASN A 71 -20.16 -4.51 5.27
C ASN A 71 -20.50 -4.94 3.84
N GLU A 72 -19.48 -4.99 2.98
CA GLU A 72 -19.61 -5.46 1.61
C GLU A 72 -19.01 -6.87 1.54
N SER A 73 -19.77 -7.83 1.04
CA SER A 73 -19.40 -9.26 1.03
C SER A 73 -18.68 -9.67 -0.25
N ASN A 74 -18.16 -8.71 -1.01
CA ASN A 74 -17.46 -9.00 -2.27
C ASN A 74 -16.03 -9.47 -2.00
N ASP A 75 -15.68 -10.61 -2.58
CA ASP A 75 -14.32 -11.12 -2.61
C ASP A 75 -13.59 -10.59 -3.85
N TYR A 76 -12.37 -10.09 -3.66
CA TYR A 76 -11.51 -9.60 -4.74
C TYR A 76 -10.22 -10.43 -4.82
N TYR A 77 -9.80 -10.75 -6.04
CA TYR A 77 -8.56 -11.47 -6.28
C TYR A 77 -7.39 -10.49 -6.39
N VAL A 78 -6.33 -10.77 -5.63
CA VAL A 78 -5.07 -10.01 -5.65
C VAL A 78 -3.94 -10.90 -6.13
N SER A 79 -3.01 -10.30 -6.87
CA SER A 79 -1.74 -10.88 -7.29
C SER A 79 -0.62 -10.04 -6.70
N CYS A 80 0.40 -10.70 -6.15
CA CYS A 80 1.49 -10.01 -5.46
C CYS A 80 2.83 -10.42 -6.04
N ASP A 81 3.71 -9.44 -6.17
CA ASP A 81 5.09 -9.65 -6.60
C ASP A 81 5.90 -10.22 -5.43
N CYS A 82 5.96 -11.55 -5.37
CA CYS A 82 6.57 -12.27 -4.26
C CYS A 82 7.16 -13.61 -4.68
N ASP A 83 8.11 -14.09 -3.89
CA ASP A 83 8.64 -15.44 -4.01
C ASP A 83 7.62 -16.45 -3.48
N LYS A 84 6.90 -17.10 -4.40
CA LYS A 84 5.87 -18.11 -4.07
C LYS A 84 6.35 -19.18 -3.07
N ASP A 85 7.64 -19.52 -3.08
CA ASP A 85 8.20 -20.61 -2.28
C ASP A 85 8.58 -20.15 -0.86
N ASN A 86 8.75 -18.83 -0.68
CA ASN A 86 9.10 -18.19 0.60
C ASN A 86 7.99 -17.31 1.19
N VAL A 87 6.87 -17.14 0.51
CA VAL A 87 5.69 -16.45 1.05
C VAL A 87 5.11 -17.26 2.20
N ARG A 88 5.15 -16.68 3.40
CA ARG A 88 4.42 -17.23 4.54
C ARG A 88 2.94 -16.96 4.35
N SER A 89 2.14 -18.02 4.29
CA SER A 89 0.69 -17.91 4.22
C SER A 89 0.15 -17.09 5.40
N GLY A 90 -0.75 -16.15 5.12
CA GLY A 90 -1.54 -15.45 6.15
C GLY A 90 -0.97 -14.13 6.68
N ARG A 91 0.23 -13.68 6.26
CA ARG A 91 0.76 -12.35 6.64
C ARG A 91 0.65 -11.36 5.49
N TRP A 92 -0.52 -10.75 5.38
CA TRP A 92 -0.77 -9.64 4.48
C TRP A 92 -0.70 -8.34 5.26
N ALA A 93 -0.17 -7.28 4.64
CA ALA A 93 -0.17 -5.94 5.19
C ALA A 93 -0.97 -5.02 4.26
N PHE A 94 -1.83 -4.21 4.85
CA PHE A 94 -2.69 -3.29 4.13
C PHE A 94 -2.29 -1.85 4.45
N ALA A 95 -2.48 -1.00 3.46
CA ALA A 95 -2.38 0.45 3.59
C ALA A 95 -3.65 1.07 2.99
N ALA A 96 -4.03 2.22 3.52
CA ALA A 96 -5.12 3.01 2.99
C ALA A 96 -4.78 4.48 3.08
N ASP A 97 -5.15 5.20 2.03
CA ASP A 97 -5.05 6.65 1.95
C ASP A 97 -6.38 7.23 1.44
N SER A 98 -6.53 8.54 1.55
CA SER A 98 -7.72 9.28 1.13
C SER A 98 -7.34 10.32 0.08
N PRO A 99 -8.09 10.42 -1.04
CA PRO A 99 -7.87 11.46 -2.04
C PRO A 99 -8.39 12.85 -1.60
N LEU A 100 -9.04 12.94 -0.43
CA LEU A 100 -9.64 14.18 0.07
C LEU A 100 -8.62 15.05 0.80
N VAL A 101 -8.95 16.35 0.93
CA VAL A 101 -8.09 17.30 1.66
C VAL A 101 -8.02 16.93 3.14
N TYR A 102 -6.80 16.69 3.62
CA TYR A 102 -6.52 16.38 5.01
C TYR A 102 -6.63 17.62 5.90
N LEU A 103 -7.43 17.53 6.97
CA LEU A 103 -7.67 18.62 7.91
C LEU A 103 -6.94 18.44 9.25
N GLY A 104 -6.27 17.29 9.46
CA GLY A 104 -5.66 16.93 10.75
C GLY A 104 -6.47 15.86 11.49
N ASP A 105 -5.83 15.15 12.42
CA ASP A 105 -6.44 14.10 13.27
C ASP A 105 -7.31 13.10 12.49
N ASN A 106 -6.86 12.60 11.33
CA ASN A 106 -7.62 11.68 10.46
C ASN A 106 -8.96 12.24 9.93
N TRP A 107 -9.16 13.55 9.96
CA TRP A 107 -10.32 14.20 9.35
C TRP A 107 -10.03 14.65 7.92
N TYR A 108 -11.01 14.43 7.05
CA TYR A 108 -10.95 14.77 5.64
C TYR A 108 -12.13 15.61 5.23
N LYS A 109 -11.88 16.68 4.46
CA LYS A 109 -12.92 17.58 3.96
C LYS A 109 -13.80 16.88 2.93
N ILE A 110 -15.11 16.82 3.19
CA ILE A 110 -16.11 16.42 2.20
C ILE A 110 -16.56 17.64 1.41
N ASN A 111 -16.91 18.72 2.11
CA ASN A 111 -17.29 20.01 1.54
C ASN A 111 -16.99 21.13 2.55
N ASP A 112 -17.49 22.34 2.31
CA ASP A 112 -17.23 23.49 3.19
C ASP A 112 -17.83 23.40 4.60
N TYR A 113 -18.78 22.47 4.80
CA TYR A 113 -19.53 22.33 6.05
C TYR A 113 -19.29 20.98 6.75
N LEU A 114 -18.76 19.98 6.03
CA LEU A 114 -18.64 18.60 6.49
C LEU A 114 -17.23 18.05 6.31
N ALA A 115 -16.80 17.32 7.33
CA ALA A 115 -15.61 16.49 7.30
C ALA A 115 -15.95 15.07 7.77
N ALA A 116 -15.17 14.09 7.34
CA ALA A 116 -15.31 12.70 7.76
C ALA A 116 -13.98 12.10 8.20
N LYS A 117 -14.09 11.20 9.18
CA LYS A 117 -13.05 10.25 9.57
C LYS A 117 -13.52 8.86 9.19
N VAL A 118 -12.74 8.18 8.37
CA VAL A 118 -13.05 6.83 7.88
C VAL A 118 -12.22 5.82 8.66
N LEU A 119 -12.86 4.78 9.16
CA LEU A 119 -12.19 3.63 9.77
C LEU A 119 -12.40 2.41 8.89
N LEU A 120 -11.31 1.73 8.53
CA LEU A 120 -11.35 0.46 7.79
C LEU A 120 -10.89 -0.67 8.70
N GLN A 121 -11.51 -1.82 8.56
CA GLN A 121 -11.14 -3.00 9.32
C GLN A 121 -10.37 -3.98 8.44
N VAL A 122 -9.16 -4.33 8.86
CA VAL A 122 -8.41 -5.45 8.30
C VAL A 122 -8.73 -6.69 9.15
N LYS A 123 -8.86 -7.85 8.51
CA LYS A 123 -9.14 -9.10 9.23
C LYS A 123 -8.08 -9.33 10.31
N GLY A 124 -8.50 -9.60 11.54
CA GLY A 124 -7.57 -9.79 12.67
C GLY A 124 -7.13 -8.51 13.38
N SER A 125 -7.51 -7.32 12.86
CA SER A 125 -7.27 -6.03 13.50
C SER A 125 -8.57 -5.37 13.97
N SER A 126 -8.45 -4.39 14.86
CA SER A 126 -9.53 -3.44 15.12
C SER A 126 -9.68 -2.45 13.95
N PRO A 127 -10.86 -1.81 13.79
CA PRO A 127 -11.02 -0.71 12.84
C PRO A 127 -9.95 0.35 13.04
N THR A 128 -9.26 0.71 11.96
CA THR A 128 -8.12 1.62 11.95
C THR A 128 -8.47 2.85 11.13
N ALA A 129 -8.14 4.04 11.65
CA ALA A 129 -8.42 5.30 10.97
C ALA A 129 -7.52 5.47 9.73
N VAL A 130 -8.10 5.94 8.63
CA VAL A 130 -7.35 6.34 7.42
C VAL A 130 -6.65 7.68 7.68
N PRO A 131 -5.39 7.90 7.27
CA PRO A 131 -4.55 6.97 6.53
C PRO A 131 -3.83 6.00 7.50
N PHE A 132 -3.48 4.83 7.00
CA PHE A 132 -2.64 3.88 7.72
C PHE A 132 -1.74 3.10 6.77
N GLU A 133 -0.63 2.59 7.33
CA GLU A 133 0.29 1.70 6.64
C GLU A 133 0.58 0.49 7.52
N ASN A 134 0.97 -0.63 6.89
CA ASN A 134 1.47 -1.82 7.56
C ASN A 134 0.49 -2.47 8.56
N VAL A 135 -0.82 -2.38 8.31
CA VAL A 135 -1.82 -3.07 9.13
C VAL A 135 -1.94 -4.52 8.69
N GLY A 136 -1.49 -5.43 9.55
CA GLY A 136 -1.38 -6.86 9.26
C GLY A 136 -2.64 -7.68 9.57
N THR A 137 -2.72 -8.88 8.99
CA THR A 137 -3.82 -9.85 9.25
C THR A 137 -3.64 -10.77 10.46
N GLY A 138 -2.52 -10.65 11.20
CA GLY A 138 -2.14 -11.52 12.33
C GLY A 138 -1.07 -12.55 11.97
#